data_AF-A0A6B1F882-F1
#
_entry.id   AF-A0A6B1F882-F1
#
_cell.length_a   1.000
_cell.length_b   1.000
_cell.length_c   1.000
_cell.angle_alpha   90.00
_cell.angle_beta   90.00
_cell.angle_gamma   90.00
#
_symmetry.space_group_name_H-M   'P 1'
#
loop_
_entity.id
_entity.type
_entity.pdbx_description
1 polymer ?
#
loop_
_entity_poly.entity_id
_entity_poly.type
_entity_poly.pdbx_seq_one_letter_code
_entity_poly.pdbx_strand_id
1 'polypeptide(L)'
;MVNAEPNAAEVLPSDKRKWRPTSDFPADPPDLSREMLETHYRAMRASHIFLARARGQRKRHSEQWNRQRSELFNILHSYQEKIALLGGEKVEAMQLAKDFQRELEAFERKDQALSQLLNEFESSSEKTGFWDILKITQLLQRMRQLLRGSEPRPGQDNE
;
A
#
# COMPACT_ATOMS: atom_id res chain seq x y z
N MET A 1 -23.94 -35.76 -11.91
CA MET A 1 -23.65 -36.98 -11.14
C MET A 1 -22.53 -37.71 -11.86
N VAL A 2 -21.30 -37.61 -11.34
CA VAL A 2 -20.13 -38.33 -11.86
C VAL A 2 -19.60 -39.13 -10.68
N ASN A 3 -19.67 -40.46 -10.81
CA ASN A 3 -19.16 -41.41 -9.83
C ASN A 3 -17.65 -41.21 -9.70
N ALA A 4 -17.20 -40.69 -8.57
CA ALA A 4 -15.80 -40.74 -8.20
C ALA A 4 -15.52 -42.13 -7.63
N GLU A 5 -14.86 -42.97 -8.43
CA GLU A 5 -14.21 -44.18 -7.94
C GLU A 5 -13.31 -43.80 -6.74
N PRO A 6 -13.32 -44.56 -5.63
CA PRO A 6 -12.33 -44.37 -4.59
C PRO A 6 -10.98 -44.80 -5.18
N ASN A 7 -10.20 -43.80 -5.60
CA ASN A 7 -8.81 -43.95 -5.98
C ASN A 7 -8.13 -44.76 -4.90
N ALA A 8 -7.47 -45.85 -5.31
CA ALA A 8 -6.79 -46.83 -4.48
C ALA A 8 -5.66 -46.13 -3.69
N ALA A 9 -6.05 -45.38 -2.65
CA ALA A 9 -5.18 -44.98 -1.58
C ALA A 9 -4.75 -46.29 -0.92
N GLU A 10 -3.60 -46.77 -1.42
CA GLU A 10 -2.78 -47.81 -0.85
C GLU A 10 -3.08 -47.93 0.63
N VAL A 11 -3.70 -49.07 0.98
CA VAL A 11 -3.83 -49.54 2.33
C VAL A 11 -2.40 -49.64 2.88
N LEU A 12 -1.91 -48.54 3.45
CA LEU A 12 -0.69 -48.55 4.22
C LEU A 12 -1.02 -49.38 5.46
N PRO A 13 -0.37 -50.55 5.64
CA PRO A 13 -0.68 -51.38 6.80
C PRO A 13 -0.40 -50.56 8.05
N SER A 14 -1.48 -50.31 8.79
CA SER A 14 -1.55 -49.66 10.10
C SER A 14 -0.86 -50.54 11.13
N ASP A 15 0.46 -50.61 11.06
CA ASP A 15 1.28 -51.23 12.07
C ASP A 15 2.26 -50.18 12.59
N LYS A 16 2.10 -49.81 13.86
CA LYS A 16 2.92 -48.83 14.58
C LYS A 16 4.35 -49.35 14.84
N ARG A 17 4.95 -50.04 13.87
CA ARG A 17 6.27 -50.69 13.94
C ARG A 17 7.05 -50.54 12.62
N LYS A 18 7.43 -49.34 12.17
CA LYS A 18 8.32 -49.22 10.99
C LYS A 18 9.41 -48.15 11.06
N TRP A 19 9.74 -47.64 12.24
CA TRP A 19 10.89 -46.75 12.42
C TRP A 19 11.81 -47.32 13.48
N ARG A 20 12.78 -48.13 13.07
CA ARG A 20 13.86 -48.56 13.95
C ARG A 20 15.02 -47.57 13.79
N PRO A 21 15.47 -46.92 14.87
CA PRO A 21 16.66 -46.08 14.82
C PRO A 21 17.86 -46.91 14.41
N THR A 22 18.88 -46.30 13.80
CA THR A 22 20.08 -47.02 13.36
C THR A 22 20.86 -47.65 14.52
N SER A 23 20.57 -47.23 15.77
CA SER A 23 21.05 -47.81 17.02
C SER A 23 20.40 -49.15 17.40
N ASP A 24 19.34 -49.56 16.70
CA ASP A 24 18.62 -50.82 16.94
C ASP A 24 19.33 -52.04 16.31
N PHE A 25 20.43 -51.82 15.59
CA PHE A 25 21.27 -52.87 15.02
C PHE A 25 22.18 -53.47 16.10
N PRO A 26 22.24 -54.81 16.26
CA PRO A 26 23.16 -55.43 17.21
C PRO A 26 24.61 -55.12 16.82
N ALA A 27 25.39 -54.59 17.77
CA ALA A 27 26.80 -54.26 17.55
C ALA A 27 27.65 -55.51 17.25
N ASP A 28 27.25 -56.66 17.83
CA ASP A 28 27.86 -57.96 17.61
C ASP A 28 26.85 -58.91 16.93
N PRO A 29 27.11 -59.40 15.70
CA PRO A 29 26.20 -60.27 14.95
C PRO A 29 26.27 -61.79 15.21
N PRO A 30 27.14 -62.38 16.08
CA PRO A 30 27.36 -63.84 16.05
C PRO A 30 26.17 -64.67 16.56
N ASP A 31 25.24 -64.08 17.32
CA ASP A 31 24.11 -64.80 17.93
C ASP A 31 22.82 -64.76 17.10
N LEU A 32 22.80 -64.07 15.95
CA LEU A 32 21.60 -63.96 15.11
C LEU A 32 21.62 -64.95 13.95
N SER A 33 20.48 -65.60 13.73
CA SER A 33 20.26 -66.40 12.52
C SER A 33 20.34 -65.52 11.27
N ARG A 34 20.80 -66.11 10.16
CA ARG A 34 20.94 -65.42 8.87
C ARG A 34 19.64 -64.74 8.41
N GLU A 35 18.50 -65.37 8.65
CA GLU A 35 17.18 -64.83 8.31
C GLU A 35 16.83 -63.59 9.14
N MET A 36 17.19 -63.59 10.42
CA MET A 36 17.00 -62.44 11.32
C MET A 36 17.90 -61.26 10.94
N LEU A 37 19.12 -61.52 10.50
CA LEU A 37 20.00 -60.49 9.95
C LEU A 37 19.41 -59.89 8.66
N GLU A 38 18.94 -60.73 7.73
CA GLU A 38 18.38 -60.27 6.47
C GLU A 38 17.12 -59.42 6.66
N THR A 39 16.21 -59.84 7.53
CA THR A 39 15.02 -59.05 7.87
C THR A 39 15.39 -57.70 8.49
N HIS A 40 16.40 -57.67 9.35
CA HIS A 40 16.90 -56.44 9.94
C HIS A 40 17.53 -55.50 8.89
N TYR A 41 18.37 -56.01 7.99
CA TYR A 41 18.93 -55.21 6.90
C TYR A 41 17.84 -54.63 5.98
N ARG A 42 16.82 -55.41 5.64
CA ARG A 42 15.67 -54.93 4.84
C ARG A 42 14.92 -53.82 5.57
N ALA A 43 14.70 -53.93 6.87
CA ALA A 43 14.05 -52.91 7.69
C ALA A 43 14.88 -51.61 7.77
N MET A 44 16.19 -51.72 7.98
CA MET A 44 17.09 -50.55 8.00
C MET A 44 17.14 -49.85 6.64
N ARG A 45 17.22 -50.62 5.54
CA ARG A 45 17.20 -50.05 4.19
C ARG A 45 15.91 -49.27 3.94
N ALA A 46 14.77 -49.81 4.37
CA ALA A 46 13.49 -49.12 4.25
C ALA A 46 13.44 -47.82 5.07
N SER A 47 13.93 -47.84 6.31
CA SER A 47 13.97 -46.65 7.17
C SER A 47 14.88 -45.56 6.58
N HIS A 48 16.05 -45.93 6.05
CA HIS A 48 16.95 -44.99 5.37
C HIS A 48 16.29 -44.35 4.15
N ILE A 49 15.66 -45.15 3.27
CA ILE A 49 15.00 -44.64 2.06
C ILE A 49 13.92 -43.62 2.44
N PHE A 50 13.13 -43.92 3.47
CA PHE A 50 12.12 -42.98 3.95
C PHE A 50 12.73 -41.71 4.53
N LEU A 51 13.74 -41.81 5.39
CA LEU A 51 14.40 -40.63 5.96
C LEU A 51 14.99 -39.74 4.88
N ALA A 52 15.59 -40.32 3.84
CA ALA A 52 16.07 -39.58 2.68
C ALA A 52 14.94 -38.85 1.95
N ARG A 53 13.79 -39.52 1.73
CA ARG A 53 12.60 -38.90 1.12
C ARG A 53 12.03 -37.77 1.99
N ALA A 54 11.88 -38.00 3.29
CA ALA A 54 11.36 -37.03 4.25
C ALA A 54 12.26 -35.79 4.35
N ARG A 55 13.59 -35.99 4.38
CA ARG A 55 14.57 -34.89 4.31
C ARG A 55 14.44 -34.10 3.00
N GLY A 56 14.30 -34.80 1.87
CA GLY A 56 14.09 -34.17 0.57
C GLY A 56 12.81 -33.33 0.52
N GLN A 57 11.69 -33.87 1.01
CA GLN A 57 10.41 -33.15 1.10
C GLN A 57 10.51 -31.93 2.02
N ARG A 58 11.13 -32.08 3.21
CA ARG A 58 11.34 -30.97 4.15
C ARG A 58 12.20 -29.87 3.53
N LYS A 59 13.25 -30.22 2.78
CA LYS A 59 14.10 -29.26 2.08
C LYS A 59 13.30 -28.47 1.04
N ARG A 60 12.51 -29.16 0.21
CA ARG A 60 11.63 -28.52 -0.79
C ARG A 60 10.60 -27.59 -0.14
N HIS A 61 9.95 -28.04 0.92
CA HIS A 61 9.03 -27.19 1.68
C HIS A 61 9.74 -25.96 2.24
N SER A 62 10.92 -26.13 2.84
CA SER A 62 11.70 -25.00 3.38
C SER A 62 12.06 -23.99 2.28
N GLU A 63 12.45 -24.47 1.10
CA GLU A 63 12.75 -23.61 -0.06
C GLU A 63 11.49 -22.86 -0.52
N GLN A 64 10.35 -23.54 -0.61
CA GLN A 64 9.07 -22.92 -0.96
C GLN A 64 8.65 -21.84 0.04
N TRP A 65 8.71 -22.14 1.34
CA TRP A 65 8.41 -21.17 2.41
C TRP A 65 9.33 -19.95 2.35
N ASN A 66 10.62 -20.16 2.08
CA ASN A 66 11.56 -19.06 1.94
C ASN A 66 11.25 -18.19 0.72
N ARG A 67 10.83 -18.78 -0.41
CA ARG A 67 10.38 -18.03 -1.60
C ARG A 67 9.13 -17.21 -1.31
N GLN A 68 8.11 -17.83 -0.72
CA GLN A 68 6.88 -17.13 -0.34
C GLN A 68 7.17 -15.98 0.64
N ARG A 69 8.07 -16.21 1.61
CA ARG A 69 8.50 -15.16 2.54
C ARG A 69 9.17 -14.00 1.80
N SER A 70 10.07 -14.27 0.85
CA SER A 70 10.71 -13.20 0.06
C SER A 70 9.71 -12.44 -0.82
N GLU A 71 8.74 -13.13 -1.42
CA GLU A 71 7.68 -12.49 -2.21
C GLU A 71 6.82 -11.56 -1.34
N LEU A 72 6.41 -12.02 -0.16
CA LEU A 72 5.65 -11.20 0.80
C LEU A 72 6.44 -9.98 1.25
N PHE A 73 7.75 -10.11 1.50
CA PHE A 73 8.60 -8.97 1.84
C PHE A 73 8.67 -7.95 0.70
N ASN A 74 8.83 -8.41 -0.55
CA ASN A 74 8.85 -7.52 -1.71
C ASN A 74 7.52 -6.79 -1.90
N ILE A 75 6.40 -7.50 -1.72
CA ILE A 75 5.06 -6.91 -1.78
C ILE A 75 4.90 -5.84 -0.70
N LEU A 76 5.29 -6.15 0.54
CA LEU A 76 5.21 -5.20 1.67
C LEU A 76 6.04 -3.95 1.40
N HIS A 77 7.25 -4.11 0.86
CA HIS A 77 8.10 -2.98 0.48
C HIS A 77 7.42 -2.11 -0.60
N SER A 78 6.84 -2.73 -1.63
CA SER A 78 6.12 -1.98 -2.67
C SER A 78 4.91 -1.20 -2.12
N TYR A 79 4.20 -1.74 -1.13
CA TYR A 79 3.11 -1.02 -0.46
C TYR A 79 3.63 0.13 0.38
N GLN A 80 4.76 -0.05 1.06
CA GLN A 80 5.40 1.03 1.83
C GLN A 80 5.80 2.19 0.93
N GLU A 81 6.39 1.92 -0.24
CA GLU A 81 6.72 2.94 -1.23
C GLU A 81 5.46 3.67 -1.73
N LYS A 82 4.39 2.95 -2.05
CA LYS A 82 3.10 3.55 -2.46
C LYS A 82 2.50 4.43 -1.38
N ILE A 83 2.57 4.02 -0.11
CA ILE A 83 2.08 4.83 1.02
C ILE A 83 2.90 6.11 1.14
N ALA A 84 4.22 6.04 0.94
CA ALA A 84 5.07 7.23 0.97
C ALA A 84 4.71 8.21 -0.15
N LEU A 85 4.49 7.72 -1.37
CA LEU A 85 4.04 8.54 -2.51
C LEU A 85 2.69 9.21 -2.24
N LEU A 86 1.69 8.44 -1.80
CA LEU A 86 0.37 8.97 -1.44
C LEU A 86 0.46 9.99 -0.29
N GLY A 87 1.38 9.79 0.65
CA GLY A 87 1.68 10.74 1.71
C GLY A 87 2.19 12.07 1.16
N GLY A 88 3.09 12.04 0.18
CA GLY A 88 3.59 13.22 -0.54
C GLY A 88 2.49 13.97 -1.28
N GLU A 89 1.72 13.26 -2.11
CA GLU A 89 0.59 13.83 -2.87
C GLU A 89 -0.44 14.50 -1.96
N LYS A 90 -0.73 13.90 -0.79
CA LYS A 90 -1.65 14.48 0.19
C LYS A 90 -1.11 15.78 0.80
N VAL A 91 0.19 15.86 1.07
CA VAL A 91 0.82 17.10 1.59
C VAL A 91 0.73 18.21 0.55
N GLU A 92 0.99 17.90 -0.72
CA GLU A 92 0.87 18.85 -1.83
C GLU A 92 -0.58 19.34 -2.00
N ALA A 93 -1.56 18.43 -2.00
CA ALA A 93 -2.97 18.79 -2.07
C ALA A 93 -3.40 19.68 -0.89
N MET A 94 -2.90 19.41 0.32
CA MET A 94 -3.18 20.23 1.49
C MET A 94 -2.54 21.62 1.39
N GLN A 95 -1.37 21.72 0.79
CA GLN A 95 -0.72 23.01 0.55
C GLN A 95 -1.50 23.83 -0.49
N LEU A 96 -1.92 23.20 -1.58
CA LEU A 96 -2.76 23.83 -2.60
C LEU A 96 -4.09 24.33 -2.01
N ALA A 97 -4.75 23.53 -1.16
CA ALA A 97 -5.98 23.93 -0.49
C ALA A 97 -5.79 25.16 0.42
N LYS A 98 -4.66 25.26 1.13
CA LYS A 98 -4.33 26.46 1.93
C LYS A 98 -4.10 27.68 1.06
N ASP A 99 -3.44 27.52 -0.08
CA ASP A 99 -3.20 28.62 -0.99
C ASP A 99 -4.50 29.11 -1.64
N PHE A 100 -5.39 28.20 -2.05
CA PHE A 100 -6.74 28.56 -2.48
C PHE A 100 -7.56 29.25 -1.38
N GLN A 101 -7.46 28.79 -0.13
CA GLN A 101 -8.14 29.46 0.98
C GLN A 101 -7.65 30.90 1.18
N ARG A 102 -6.34 31.14 1.05
CA ARG A 102 -5.77 32.50 1.10
C ARG A 102 -6.24 33.36 -0.07
N GLU A 103 -6.34 32.79 -1.26
CA GLU A 103 -6.88 33.48 -2.44
C GLU A 103 -8.35 33.85 -2.27
N LEU A 104 -9.16 32.96 -1.71
CA LEU A 104 -10.56 33.23 -1.37
C LEU A 104 -10.68 34.34 -0.32
N GLU A 105 -9.90 34.29 0.76
CA GLU A 105 -9.89 35.36 1.76
C GLU A 105 -9.47 36.71 1.15
N ALA A 106 -8.51 36.71 0.21
CA ALA A 106 -8.12 37.92 -0.50
C ALA A 106 -9.24 38.43 -1.43
N PHE A 107 -9.98 37.51 -2.06
CA PHE A 107 -11.13 37.84 -2.89
C PHE A 107 -12.27 38.42 -2.04
N GLU A 108 -12.62 37.79 -0.93
CA GLU A 108 -13.64 38.30 0.01
C GLU A 108 -13.30 39.69 0.52
N ARG A 109 -12.04 39.96 0.85
CA ARG A 109 -11.60 41.32 1.25
C ARG A 109 -11.78 42.34 0.12
N LYS A 110 -11.49 41.96 -1.12
CA LYS A 110 -11.71 42.83 -2.29
C LYS A 110 -13.20 43.07 -2.51
N ASP A 111 -14.03 42.05 -2.38
CA ASP A 111 -15.48 42.14 -2.56
C ASP A 111 -16.12 43.03 -1.47
N GLN A 112 -15.68 42.89 -0.22
CA GLN A 112 -16.07 43.78 0.88
C GLN A 112 -15.65 45.23 0.61
N ALA A 113 -14.43 45.46 0.13
CA ALA A 113 -13.96 46.81 -0.22
C ALA A 113 -14.75 47.42 -1.38
N LEU A 114 -15.09 46.63 -2.41
CA LEU A 114 -15.95 47.06 -3.51
C LEU A 114 -17.36 47.39 -3.03
N SER A 115 -17.95 46.54 -2.18
CA SER A 115 -19.27 46.75 -1.60
C SER A 115 -19.33 48.03 -0.76
N GLN A 116 -18.30 48.31 0.04
CA GLN A 116 -18.18 49.56 0.80
C GLN A 116 -18.11 50.77 -0.13
N LEU A 117 -17.29 50.71 -1.18
CA LEU A 117 -17.20 51.80 -2.16
C LEU A 117 -18.50 52.03 -2.92
N LEU A 118 -19.27 50.97 -3.22
CA LEU A 118 -20.59 51.08 -3.85
C LEU A 118 -21.57 51.80 -2.94
N ASN A 119 -21.63 51.42 -1.65
CA ASN A 119 -22.47 52.10 -0.66
C ASN A 119 -22.06 53.59 -0.49
N GLU A 120 -20.75 53.89 -0.50
CA GLU A 120 -20.24 55.27 -0.46
C GLU A 120 -20.61 56.07 -1.71
N PHE A 121 -20.63 55.42 -2.89
CA PHE A 121 -21.04 56.04 -4.14
C PHE A 121 -22.54 56.33 -4.15
N GLU A 122 -23.39 55.36 -3.79
CA GLU A 122 -24.84 55.51 -3.73
C GLU A 122 -25.23 56.67 -2.79
N SER A 123 -24.69 56.67 -1.57
CA SER A 123 -24.92 57.74 -0.59
C SER A 123 -24.38 59.12 -0.99
N SER A 124 -23.36 59.17 -1.86
CA SER A 124 -22.84 60.42 -2.42
C SER A 124 -23.64 60.91 -3.63
N SER A 125 -24.32 60.00 -4.34
CA SER A 125 -25.16 60.34 -5.50
C SER A 125 -26.51 60.93 -5.10
N GLU A 126 -27.02 60.59 -3.91
CA GLU A 126 -28.25 61.14 -3.35
C GLU A 126 -28.10 62.64 -2.96
N LYS A 127 -26.86 63.13 -2.83
CA LYS A 127 -26.54 64.52 -2.51
C LYS A 127 -26.11 65.26 -3.78
N THR A 128 -26.79 66.36 -4.09
CA THR A 128 -26.52 67.14 -5.31
C THR A 128 -25.67 68.38 -4.98
N GLY A 129 -24.37 68.32 -5.29
CA GLY A 129 -23.42 69.42 -5.13
C GLY A 129 -22.12 69.23 -5.93
N PHE A 130 -21.40 70.33 -6.24
CA PHE A 130 -20.12 70.30 -6.98
C PHE A 130 -19.06 69.42 -6.29
N TRP A 131 -19.00 69.47 -4.95
CA TRP A 131 -18.10 68.64 -4.15
C TRP A 131 -18.47 67.15 -4.20
N ASP A 132 -19.74 66.81 -4.39
CA ASP A 132 -20.20 65.42 -4.53
C ASP A 132 -19.77 64.83 -5.88
N ILE A 133 -19.76 65.62 -6.96
CA ILE A 133 -19.25 65.19 -8.28
C ILE A 133 -17.75 64.85 -8.21
N LEU A 134 -16.96 65.66 -7.51
CA LEU A 134 -15.53 65.40 -7.29
C LEU A 134 -15.31 64.14 -6.43
N LYS A 135 -16.15 63.92 -5.41
CA LYS A 135 -16.10 62.73 -4.57
C LYS A 135 -16.47 61.46 -5.34
N ILE A 136 -17.51 61.52 -6.18
CA ILE A 136 -17.93 60.44 -7.07
C ILE A 136 -16.83 60.05 -8.06
N THR A 137 -16.15 61.03 -8.67
CA THR A 137 -15.05 60.75 -9.61
C THR A 137 -13.85 60.09 -8.93
N GLN A 138 -13.53 60.47 -7.68
CA GLN A 138 -12.51 59.79 -6.87
C GLN A 138 -12.91 58.35 -6.50
N LEU A 139 -14.18 58.11 -6.14
CA LEU A 139 -14.70 56.77 -5.85
C LEU A 139 -14.62 55.85 -7.08
N LEU A 140 -15.00 56.34 -8.26
CA LEU A 140 -14.88 55.60 -9.52
C LEU A 140 -13.43 55.26 -9.89
N GLN A 141 -12.48 56.15 -9.59
CA GLN A 141 -11.05 55.86 -9.76
C GLN A 141 -10.57 54.75 -8.83
N ARG A 142 -11.02 54.75 -7.57
CA ARG A 142 -10.67 53.69 -6.59
C ARG A 142 -11.26 52.34 -6.97
N MET A 143 -12.52 52.30 -7.42
CA MET A 143 -13.14 51.07 -7.96
C MET A 143 -12.38 50.55 -9.18
N ARG A 144 -12.01 51.43 -10.14
CA ARG A 144 -11.20 51.04 -11.29
C ARG A 144 -9.84 50.48 -10.89
N GLN A 145 -9.19 51.03 -9.87
CA GLN A 145 -7.90 50.52 -9.38
C GLN A 145 -8.04 49.14 -8.71
N LEU A 146 -9.08 48.93 -7.90
CA LEU A 146 -9.36 47.63 -7.29
C LEU A 146 -9.68 46.55 -8.32
N LEU A 147 -10.42 46.91 -9.37
CA LEU A 147 -10.73 46.03 -10.50
C LEU A 147 -9.55 45.80 -11.45
N ARG A 148 -8.62 46.76 -11.59
CA ARG A 148 -7.39 46.60 -12.41
C ARG A 148 -6.31 45.76 -11.74
N GLY A 149 -6.31 45.62 -10.42
CA GLY A 149 -5.39 44.72 -9.70
C GLY A 149 -5.64 43.22 -9.93
N SER A 150 -6.35 42.85 -11.00
CA SER A 150 -6.74 41.49 -11.38
C SER A 150 -6.08 41.02 -12.68
N GLU A 151 -4.89 41.52 -13.05
CA GLU A 151 -4.14 40.85 -14.12
C GLU A 151 -3.83 39.41 -13.67
N PRO A 152 -4.21 38.39 -14.47
CA PRO A 152 -3.84 37.02 -14.19
C PRO A 152 -2.32 36.90 -14.30
N ARG A 153 -1.70 36.17 -13.37
CA ARG A 153 -0.26 35.87 -13.42
C ARG A 153 0.07 35.20 -14.78
N PRO A 154 1.12 35.64 -15.48
CA PRO A 154 1.64 34.89 -16.61
C PRO A 154 2.29 33.61 -16.08
N GLY A 155 1.82 32.46 -16.53
CA GLY A 155 2.30 31.15 -16.05
C GLY A 155 1.46 29.94 -16.44
N GLN A 156 0.37 30.10 -17.19
CA GLN A 156 -0.28 29.01 -17.92
C GLN A 156 -0.01 29.19 -19.41
N ASP A 157 1.22 28.91 -19.80
CA ASP A 157 1.64 28.49 -21.13
C ASP A 157 3.01 27.87 -20.90
N ASN A 158 3.04 26.56 -20.73
CA ASN A 158 4.09 25.68 -21.24
C ASN A 158 3.69 24.24 -20.98
N GLU A 159 3.55 23.54 -22.11
CA GLU A 159 3.63 22.09 -22.30
C GLU A 159 4.83 21.46 -21.58
#